data_AF-A0A2V5XRA7-F1
#
_entry.id   AF-A0A2V5XRA7-F1
#
_cell.length_a   1.000
_cell.length_b   1.000
_cell.length_c   1.000
_cell.angle_alpha   90.00
_cell.angle_beta   90.00
_cell.angle_gamma   90.00
#
_symmetry.space_group_name_H-M   'P 1'
#
loop_
_entity.id
_entity.type
_entity.pdbx_description
1 polymer ?
#
loop_
_entity_poly.entity_id
_entity_poly.type
_entity_poly.pdbx_seq_one_letter_code
_entity_poly.pdbx_strand_id
1 'polypeptide(L)' 'MSVGDKFLNHLISSVRIIVEHVIAGVKRCRIVKDVLRLTTAGSSDMVMEIACGLHNLRVSCRHPLPPFDVRSLLNSS' A
#
# COMPACT_ATOMS: atom_id res chain seq x y z
N MET A 1 -13.55 29.46 13.27
CA MET A 1 -13.14 28.58 12.15
C MET A 1 -13.85 29.03 10.90
N SER A 2 -13.09 29.53 9.93
CA SER A 2 -13.62 29.94 8.63
C SER A 2 -14.25 28.74 7.91
N VAL A 3 -15.20 29.00 7.00
CA VAL A 3 -15.78 27.96 6.14
C VAL A 3 -14.69 27.25 5.31
N GLY A 4 -13.66 27.98 4.90
CA GLY A 4 -12.49 27.43 4.21
C GLY A 4 -11.70 26.42 5.05
N ASP A 5 -11.51 26.70 6.34
CA ASP A 5 -10.80 25.78 7.25
C ASP A 5 -11.58 24.46 7.42
N LYS A 6 -12.90 24.54 7.50
CA LYS A 6 -13.77 23.35 7.62
C LYS A 6 -13.66 22.45 6.38
N PHE A 7 -13.63 23.03 5.19
CA PHE A 7 -13.48 22.30 3.94
C PHE A 7 -12.10 21.63 3.84
N LEU A 8 -11.03 22.35 4.17
CA LEU A 8 -9.67 21.80 4.18
C LEU A 8 -9.50 20.66 5.19
N ASN A 9 -10.04 20.84 6.40
CA ASN A 9 -10.01 19.80 7.42
C ASN A 9 -10.79 18.55 7.00
N HIS A 10 -11.93 18.73 6.32
CA HIS A 10 -12.69 17.61 5.76
C HIS A 10 -11.87 16.84 4.72
N LEU A 11 -11.25 17.55 3.78
CA LEU A 11 -10.40 16.95 2.75
C LEU A 11 -9.22 16.16 3.35
N ILE A 12 -8.49 16.77 4.29
CA ILE A 12 -7.35 16.14 4.98
C ILE A 12 -7.82 14.88 5.73
N SER A 13 -8.96 14.96 6.41
CA SER A 13 -9.56 13.82 7.12
C SER A 13 -9.91 12.68 6.16
N SER A 14 -10.53 12.98 5.01
CA SER A 14 -10.86 11.96 4.00
C SER A 14 -9.61 11.25 3.47
N VAL A 15 -8.54 11.99 3.17
CA VAL A 15 -7.26 11.40 2.72
C VAL A 15 -6.63 10.53 3.80
N ARG A 16 -6.69 10.98 5.06
CA ARG A 16 -6.12 10.26 6.20
C ARG A 16 -6.72 8.86 6.34
N ILE A 17 -8.02 8.70 6.13
CA ILE A 17 -8.69 7.40 6.20
C ILE A 17 -8.05 6.41 5.23
N ILE A 18 -7.81 6.82 3.98
CA ILE A 18 -7.20 5.99 2.95
C ILE A 18 -5.76 5.62 3.35
N VAL A 19 -4.99 6.60 3.80
CA VAL A 19 -3.61 6.41 4.25
C VAL A 19 -3.52 5.45 5.43
N GLU A 20 -4.40 5.60 6.44
CA GLU A 20 -4.45 4.72 7.59
C GLU A 20 -4.76 3.26 7.21
N HIS A 21 -5.67 3.04 6.24
CA HIS A 21 -5.96 1.70 5.71
C HIS A 21 -4.75 1.07 5.02
N VAL A 22 -4.03 1.84 4.19
CA VAL A 22 -2.82 1.37 3.52
C VAL A 22 -1.74 1.05 4.55
N ILE A 23 -1.47 1.96 5.49
CA ILE A 23 -0.47 1.78 6.55
C ILE A 23 -0.80 0.56 7.42
N ALA A 24 -2.07 0.35 7.78
CA ALA A 24 -2.49 -0.86 8.51
C ALA A 24 -2.18 -2.13 7.71
N GLY A 25 -2.33 -2.08 6.38
CA GLY A 25 -1.96 -3.15 5.49
C GLY A 25 -0.46 -3.39 5.35
N VAL A 26 0.35 -2.32 5.37
CA VAL A 26 1.83 -2.37 5.33
C VAL A 26 2.39 -2.91 6.64
N LYS A 27 1.80 -2.53 7.78
CA LYS A 27 2.14 -3.00 9.14
C LYS A 27 1.97 -4.51 9.37
N ARG A 28 1.46 -5.26 8.39
CA ARG A 28 1.56 -6.74 8.38
C ARG A 28 3.02 -7.20 8.36
N CYS A 29 3.91 -6.45 7.72
CA CYS A 29 5.34 -6.62 7.86
C CYS A 29 5.74 -6.15 9.27
N ARG A 30 5.89 -7.08 10.22
CA ARG A 30 6.13 -6.75 11.64
C ARG A 30 7.32 -5.82 11.88
N ILE A 31 8.32 -5.86 11.01
CA ILE A 31 9.49 -4.98 11.06
C ILE A 31 9.16 -3.48 10.98
N VAL A 32 8.05 -3.08 10.33
CA VAL A 32 7.56 -1.67 10.31
C VAL A 32 6.57 -1.36 11.43
N LYS A 33 6.10 -2.39 12.15
CA LYS A 33 5.16 -2.24 13.28
C LYS A 33 5.91 -2.17 14.60
N ASP A 34 6.88 -3.06 14.78
CA ASP A 34 7.67 -3.20 16.00
C ASP A 34 8.86 -2.22 15.95
N VAL A 35 9.48 -1.97 17.10
CA VAL A 35 10.63 -1.04 17.18
C VAL A 35 11.83 -1.61 16.41
N LEU A 36 12.20 -0.94 15.32
CA LEU A 36 13.41 -1.24 14.56
C LEU A 36 14.65 -0.84 15.38
N ARG A 37 15.47 -1.84 15.78
CA ARG A 37 16.70 -1.62 16.57
C ARG A 37 17.96 -1.43 15.72
N LEU A 38 17.83 -1.50 14.40
CA LEU A 38 18.93 -1.27 13.48
C LEU A 38 19.28 0.23 13.48
N THR A 39 20.50 0.56 13.89
CA THR A 39 20.98 1.94 14.05
C THR A 39 21.66 2.50 12.80
N THR A 40 21.83 1.67 11.76
CA THR A 40 22.42 2.10 10.49
C THR A 40 21.52 3.13 9.81
N ALA A 41 22.10 4.26 9.42
CA ALA A 41 21.39 5.35 8.76
C ALA A 41 20.67 4.86 7.48
N GLY A 42 19.45 5.37 7.24
CA GLY A 42 18.63 5.02 6.07
C GLY A 42 17.94 3.65 6.14
N SER A 43 18.19 2.86 7.19
CA SER A 43 17.60 1.51 7.29
C SER A 43 16.10 1.53 7.50
N SER A 44 15.56 2.52 8.24
CA SER A 44 14.12 2.67 8.44
C SER A 44 13.37 2.89 7.13
N ASP A 45 13.94 3.74 6.28
CA ASP A 45 13.29 4.18 5.04
C ASP A 45 13.29 3.05 4.03
N MET A 46 14.41 2.33 3.90
CA MET A 46 14.51 1.13 3.08
C MET A 46 13.55 0.03 3.55
N VAL A 47 13.45 -0.20 4.86
CA VAL A 47 12.50 -1.17 5.42
C VAL A 47 11.06 -0.79 5.09
N MET A 48 10.72 0.49 5.18
CA MET A 48 9.39 1.00 4.84
C MET A 48 9.09 0.84 3.34
N GLU A 49 10.05 1.17 2.46
CA GLU A 49 9.93 1.02 1.01
C GLU A 49 9.68 -0.43 0.61
N ILE A 50 10.48 -1.36 1.17
CA ILE A 50 10.30 -2.80 0.96
C ILE A 50 8.92 -3.26 1.44
N ALA A 51 8.49 -2.83 2.64
CA ALA A 51 7.19 -3.20 3.18
C ALA A 51 6.02 -2.68 2.32
N CYS A 52 6.14 -1.45 1.79
CA CYS A 52 5.20 -0.89 0.82
C CYS A 52 5.17 -1.70 -0.49
N GLY A 53 6.34 -2.07 -1.03
CA GLY A 53 6.45 -2.92 -2.21
C GLY A 53 5.78 -4.29 -2.00
N LEU A 54 6.04 -4.94 -0.86
CA LEU A 54 5.41 -6.21 -0.49
C LEU A 54 3.89 -6.06 -0.32
N HIS A 55 3.43 -4.96 0.27
CA HIS A 55 1.99 -4.68 0.37
C HIS A 55 1.35 -4.56 -1.02
N ASN A 56 1.98 -3.82 -1.93
CA ASN A 56 1.50 -3.62 -3.30
C ASN A 56 1.45 -4.96 -4.05
N LEU A 57 2.53 -5.75 -4.00
CA LEU A 57 2.57 -7.09 -4.57
C LEU A 57 1.43 -7.97 -4.04
N ARG A 58 1.23 -7.98 -2.72
CA ARG A 58 0.14 -8.73 -2.07
C ARG A 58 -1.24 -8.28 -2.56
N VAL A 59 -1.45 -6.98 -2.79
CA VAL A 59 -2.71 -6.45 -3.32
C VAL A 59 -2.90 -6.87 -4.78
N SER A 60 -1.86 -6.76 -5.61
CA SER A 60 -1.88 -7.19 -7.01
C SER A 60 -2.20 -8.67 -7.16
N CYS A 61 -1.61 -9.55 -6.33
CA CYS A 61 -1.89 -10.98 -6.36
C CYS A 61 -3.26 -11.36 -5.78
N ARG A 62 -3.96 -10.44 -5.09
CA ARG A 62 -5.30 -10.69 -4.54
C ARG A 62 -6.38 -10.56 -5.60
N HIS A 63 -6.12 -9.84 -6.69
CA HIS A 63 -6.94 -9.89 -7.88
C HIS A 63 -6.50 -11.09 -8.71
N PRO A 64 -7.40 -12.05 -9.00
CA PRO A 64 -7.05 -13.16 -9.87
C PRO A 64 -6.58 -12.58 -11.21
N LEU A 65 -5.48 -13.13 -11.73
CA LEU A 65 -5.10 -12.89 -13.11
C LEU A 65 -6.33 -13.18 -13.99
N PRO A 66 -6.59 -12.38 -15.04
CA PRO A 66 -7.65 -12.71 -15.98
C PRO A 66 -7.43 -14.15 -16.45
N PRO A 67 -8.51 -14.96 -16.58
CA PRO A 67 -8.37 -16.35 -16.98
C PRO A 67 -7.54 -16.41 -18.26
N PHE A 68 -6.42 -17.12 -18.20
CA PHE A 68 -5.57 -17.35 -19.36
C PHE A 68 -6.31 -18.30 -20.30
N ASP A 69 -6.95 -17.74 -21.33
CA ASP A 69 -7.73 -18.54 -22.28
C ASP A 69 -6.81 -19.12 -23.35
N VAL A 70 -6.44 -20.39 -23.16
CA VAL A 70 -5.68 -21.17 -24.15
C VAL A 70 -6.39 -21.28 -25.52
N ARG A 71 -7.72 -21.12 -25.58
CA ARG A 71 -8.47 -21.16 -26.85
C ARG A 71 -8.22 -19.92 -27.70
N SER A 72 -7.95 -18.77 -27.09
CA SER A 72 -7.63 -17.53 -27.81
C SER A 72 -6.33 -17.63 -28.61
N LEU A 73 -5.36 -18.42 -28.12
CA LEU A 73 -4.09 -18.67 -28.80
C LEU A 73 -4.26 -19.66 -29.97
N LEU A 74 -5.08 -20.69 -29.80
CA LEU A 74 -5.36 -21.68 -30.86
C LEU A 74 -6.14 -21.08 -32.03
N ASN A 75 -7.01 -20.10 -31.77
CA ASN A 75 -7.80 -19.41 -32.80
C ASN A 75 -7.05 -18.26 -33.51
N SER A 76 -5.80 -17.98 -33.11
CA SER A 76 -4.96 -16.94 -33.72
C SER A 76 -3.95 -17.51 -34.74
N SER A 77 -4.05 -18.81 -35.07
CA SER A 77 -3.25 -19.50 -36.11
C SER A 77 -4.06 -19.76 -37.37
#